data_AF-A0A442RLF9-F1
#
_entry.id   AF-A0A442RLF9-F1
#
_cell.length_a   1.000
_cell.length_b   1.000
_cell.length_c   1.000
_cell.angle_alpha   90.00
_cell.angle_beta   90.00
_cell.angle_gamma   90.00
#
_symmetry.space_group_name_H-M   'P 1'
#
loop_
_entity.id
_entity.type
_entity.pdbx_description
1 polymer ?
#
loop_
_entity_poly.entity_id
_entity_poly.type
_entity_poly.pdbx_seq_one_letter_code
_entity_poly.pdbx_strand_id
1 'polypeptide(L)' 'MKILNIRRPKAPGAEARFDIALTDQIRLFGLALTKNADGAWRTYAPRNSGVRVASFHPALADLITRAAVAALEGEANEVH' A
#
# COMPACT_ATOMS: atom_id res chain seq x y z
N MET A 1 1.71 -4.28 12.92
CA MET A 1 1.39 -3.50 11.71
C MET A 1 -0.04 -3.77 11.29
N LYS A 2 -0.82 -2.74 10.97
CA LYS A 2 -2.24 -2.83 10.63
C LYS A 2 -2.57 -1.97 9.40
N ILE A 3 -3.38 -2.48 8.47
CA ILE A 3 -4.02 -1.68 7.42
C ILE A 3 -5.15 -0.88 8.05
N LEU A 4 -5.11 0.44 7.92
CA LEU A 4 -6.13 1.34 8.47
C LEU A 4 -7.27 1.59 7.49
N ASN A 5 -6.93 1.70 6.21
CA ASN A 5 -7.84 1.91 5.10
C ASN A 5 -7.15 1.42 3.82
N ILE A 6 -7.92 0.88 2.88
CA ILE A 6 -7.48 0.54 1.54
C ILE A 6 -8.61 0.86 0.56
N ARG A 7 -8.25 1.34 -0.63
CA ARG A 7 -9.21 1.69 -1.67
C ARG A 7 -8.61 1.57 -3.06
N ARG A 8 -9.41 1.15 -4.04
CA ARG A 8 -9.04 1.21 -5.45
C ARG A 8 -9.09 2.65 -5.96
N PRO A 9 -8.01 3.21 -6.52
CA PRO A 9 -8.03 4.56 -7.06
C PRO A 9 -8.86 4.62 -8.36
N LYS A 10 -9.51 5.76 -8.61
CA LYS A 10 -10.27 6.01 -9.85
C LYS A 10 -9.39 6.25 -11.08
N ALA A 11 -8.12 6.58 -10.87
CA ALA A 11 -7.16 6.90 -11.93
C ALA A 11 -6.07 5.81 -12.02
N PRO A 12 -5.56 5.52 -13.23
CA PRO A 12 -4.54 4.49 -13.45
C PRO A 12 -3.21 4.84 -12.78
N GLY A 13 -2.39 3.81 -12.52
CA GLY A 13 -1.03 3.94 -11.99
C GLY A 13 -0.81 3.35 -10.59
N ALA A 14 -1.88 2.96 -9.90
CA ALA A 14 -1.82 2.09 -8.73
C ALA A 14 -3.07 1.21 -8.68
N GLU A 15 -2.93 0.01 -8.16
CA GLU A 15 -4.04 -0.93 -7.94
C GLU A 15 -4.83 -0.56 -6.69
N ALA A 16 -4.13 -0.03 -5.68
CA ALA A 16 -4.76 0.48 -4.46
C ALA A 16 -3.99 1.63 -3.83
N ARG A 17 -4.70 2.46 -3.07
CA ARG A 17 -4.15 3.44 -2.13
C ARG A 17 -4.55 3.05 -0.72
N PHE A 18 -3.59 3.08 0.21
CA PHE A 18 -3.83 2.58 1.55
C PHE A 18 -3.00 3.32 2.60
N ASP A 19 -3.48 3.21 3.83
CA ASP A 19 -2.87 3.81 5.01
C ASP A 19 -2.55 2.70 6.02
N ILE A 20 -1.44 2.81 6.74
CA ILE A 20 -1.03 1.81 7.72
C ILE A 20 -0.65 2.43 9.06
N ALA A 21 -0.89 1.67 10.13
CA ALA A 21 -0.15 1.80 11.38
C ALA A 21 1.01 0.80 11.33
N LEU A 22 2.23 1.31 11.15
CA LEU A 22 3.44 0.48 11.11
C LEU A 22 3.68 -0.13 12.49
N THR A 23 3.59 0.72 13.51
CA THR A 23 3.57 0.42 14.94
C THR A 23 2.42 1.22 15.57
N ASP A 24 2.21 1.09 16.88
CA ASP A 24 1.19 1.89 17.58
C ASP A 24 1.50 3.40 17.57
N GLN A 25 2.77 3.74 17.38
CA GLN A 25 3.29 5.10 17.43
C GLN A 25 3.45 5.74 16.04
N ILE A 26 3.52 4.93 14.97
CA ILE A 26 3.84 5.42 13.62
C ILE A 26 2.75 5.04 12.63
N ARG A 27 2.19 6.05 11.95
CA ARG A 27 1.21 5.90 10.86
C ARG A 27 1.77 6.50 9.58
N LEU A 28 1.54 5.81 8.47
CA LEU A 28 1.92 6.24 7.13
C LEU A 28 0.68 6.29 6.26
N PHE A 29 0.55 7.36 5.48
CA PHE A 29 -0.65 7.65 4.70
C PHE A 29 -0.33 7.75 3.22
N GLY A 30 -1.31 7.40 2.38
CA GLY A 30 -1.24 7.56 0.93
C GLY A 30 -0.27 6.62 0.23
N LEU A 31 0.05 5.47 0.83
CA LEU A 31 0.88 4.45 0.21
C LEU A 31 0.20 3.93 -1.07
N ALA A 32 0.99 3.60 -2.08
CA ALA A 32 0.52 3.02 -3.33
C ALA A 32 0.87 1.54 -3.38
N LEU A 33 -0.12 0.70 -3.69
CA LEU A 33 0.09 -0.69 -4.08
C LEU A 33 0.01 -0.77 -5.61
N THR A 34 1.02 -1.37 -6.22
CA THR A 34 1.14 -1.49 -7.68
C THR A 34 1.42 -2.94 -8.04
N LYS A 35 0.92 -3.37 -9.20
CA LYS A 35 1.25 -4.65 -9.80
C LYS A 35 2.09 -4.39 -11.05
N ASN A 36 3.29 -4.92 -11.08
CA ASN A 36 4.17 -4.83 -12.24
C ASN A 36 3.65 -5.72 -13.39
N ALA A 37 4.21 -5.52 -14.59
CA ALA A 37 3.87 -6.34 -15.76
C ALA A 37 4.23 -7.83 -15.58
N ASP A 38 5.20 -8.15 -14.72
CA ASP A 38 5.56 -9.52 -14.33
C ASP A 38 4.60 -10.14 -13.29
N GLY A 39 3.58 -9.39 -12.87
CA GLY A 39 2.61 -9.80 -11.85
C GLY A 39 3.06 -9.56 -10.41
N ALA A 40 4.29 -9.09 -10.18
CA ALA A 40 4.80 -8.84 -8.84
C ALA A 40 4.15 -7.60 -8.21
N TRP A 41 3.73 -7.74 -6.95
CA TRP A 41 3.20 -6.64 -6.14
C TRP A 41 4.32 -5.81 -5.52
N ARG A 42 4.15 -4.48 -5.48
CA ARG A 42 5.08 -3.56 -4.81
C ARG A 42 4.36 -2.42 -4.11
N THR A 43 4.92 -1.99 -2.97
CA THR A 43 4.47 -0.80 -2.24
C THR A 43 5.42 0.37 -2.44
N TYR A 44 4.86 1.56 -2.66
CA TYR A 44 5.58 2.82 -2.72
C TYR A 44 5.03 3.83 -1.71
N ALA A 45 5.94 4.57 -1.06
CA ALA A 45 5.60 5.75 -0.27
C ALA A 45 5.05 6.86 -1.18
N PRO A 46 4.17 7.75 -0.66
CA PRO A 46 3.77 8.93 -1.41
C PRO A 46 4.99 9.81 -1.72
N ARG A 47 4.90 10.53 -2.83
CA ARG A 47 5.78 11.66 -3.13
C ARG A 47 5.04 12.94 -2.81
N ASN A 48 5.75 13.91 -2.23
CA ASN A 48 5.22 15.25 -2.00
C ASN A 48 6.15 16.27 -2.65
N SER A 49 5.60 17.16 -3.47
CA SER A 49 6.37 18.18 -4.22
C SER A 49 7.63 17.63 -4.90
N GLY A 50 7.54 16.46 -5.53
CA GLY A 50 8.66 15.82 -6.24
C GLY A 50 9.67 15.09 -5.33
N VAL A 51 9.53 15.13 -4.01
CA VAL A 51 10.45 14.52 -3.06
C VAL A 51 9.89 13.20 -2.50
N ARG A 52 10.77 12.24 -2.24
CA ARG A 52 10.42 10.98 -1.56
C ARG A 52 10.16 11.27 -0.08
N VAL A 53 8.96 10.96 0.41
CA VAL A 53 8.60 11.23 1.82
C VAL A 53 9.11 10.14 2.76
N ALA A 54 9.23 8.91 2.26
CA ALA A 54 9.79 7.79 3.01
C ALA A 54 10.46 6.77 2.07
N SER A 55 11.34 5.97 2.65
CA SER A 55 11.85 4.75 2.05
C SER A 55 11.84 3.64 3.09
N PHE A 56 11.75 2.39 2.63
CA PHE A 56 11.69 1.22 3.50
C PHE A 56 12.80 0.26 3.10
N HIS A 57 13.36 -0.43 4.08
CA HIS A 57 14.21 -1.58 3.82
C HIS A 57 13.41 -2.64 3.04
N PRO A 58 14.00 -3.38 2.07
CA PRO A 58 13.27 -4.34 1.24
C PRO A 58 12.41 -5.32 2.05
N ALA A 59 12.96 -5.91 3.10
CA ALA A 59 12.22 -6.84 3.97
C ALA A 59 10.94 -6.22 4.59
N LEU A 60 10.99 -4.93 4.94
CA LEU A 60 9.82 -4.23 5.46
C LEU A 60 8.83 -3.89 4.34
N ALA A 61 9.32 -3.47 3.17
CA ALA A 61 8.48 -3.22 2.01
C ALA A 61 7.66 -4.47 1.64
N ASP A 62 8.30 -5.66 1.62
CA ASP A 62 7.63 -6.93 1.33
C ASP A 62 6.54 -7.26 2.36
N LEU A 63 6.80 -7.00 3.64
CA LEU A 63 5.79 -7.18 4.70
C LEU A 63 4.59 -6.25 4.49
N ILE A 64 4.83 -4.97 4.18
CA ILE A 64 3.77 -4.00 3.90
C ILE A 64 2.98 -4.42 2.66
N THR A 65 3.66 -4.83 1.59
CA THR A 65 3.03 -5.28 0.35
C THR A 65 2.13 -6.48 0.59
N ARG A 66 2.60 -7.52 1.30
CA ARG A 66 1.77 -8.70 1.63
C ARG A 66 0.51 -8.33 2.42
N ALA A 67 0.64 -7.46 3.42
CA ALA A 67 -0.51 -7.00 4.20
C ALA A 67 -1.52 -6.21 3.35
N ALA A 68 -1.03 -5.37 2.44
CA ALA A 68 -1.90 -4.58 1.55
C ALA A 68 -2.62 -5.45 0.51
N VAL A 69 -1.94 -6.44 -0.07
CA VAL A 69 -2.56 -7.39 -1.01
C VAL A 69 -3.66 -8.19 -0.31
N ALA A 70 -3.38 -8.75 0.87
CA ALA A 70 -4.37 -9.50 1.64
C ALA A 70 -5.61 -8.63 1.99
N ALA A 71 -5.40 -7.36 2.35
CA ALA A 71 -6.51 -6.45 2.62
C ALA A 71 -7.31 -6.09 1.36
N LEU A 72 -6.65 -5.88 0.22
CA LEU A 72 -7.31 -5.56 -1.05
C LEU A 72 -8.15 -6.73 -1.57
N GLU A 73 -7.65 -7.95 -1.44
CA GLU A 73 -8.36 -9.17 -1.83
C GLU A 73 -9.49 -9.49 -0.84
N GLY A 74 -9.30 -9.20 0.45
CA GLY A 74 -10.35 -9.29 1.47
C GLY A 74 -11.52 -8.33 1.23
N GLU A 75 -11.24 -7.05 0.93
CA GLU A 75 -12.25 -6.05 0.58
C GLU A 75 -13.04 -6.47 -0.68
N ALA A 76 -12.35 -7.04 -1.68
CA ALA A 76 -12.97 -7.56 -2.89
C ALA A 76 -13.92 -8.74 -2.63
N ASN A 77 -13.81 -9.40 -1.47
CA ASN A 77 -14.64 -10.53 -1.08
C ASN A 77 -15.80 -10.14 -0.14
N GLU A 78 -15.80 -8.91 0.41
CA GLU A 78 -16.86 -8.38 1.31
C GLU A 78 -17.95 -7.59 0.57
N VAL A 79 -17.85 -7.44 -0.75
CA VAL A 79 -18.94 -6.93 -1.60
C VAL A 79 -19.92 -8.06 -1.92
N HIS A 80 -20.97 -8.17 -1.09
CA HIS A 80 -22.26 -8.82 -1.38
C HIS A 80 -23.35 -7.76 -1.44
#